data_AF-A0A924XTN6-F1
#
_entry.id   AF-A0A924XTN6-F1
#
_cell.length_a   1.000
_cell.length_b   1.000
_cell.length_c   1.000
_cell.angle_alpha   90.00
_cell.angle_beta   90.00
_cell.angle_gamma   90.00
#
_symmetry.space_group_name_H-M   'P 1'
#
loop_
_entity.id
_entity.type
_entity.pdbx_description
1 polymer ?
#
loop_
_entity_poly.entity_id
_entity_poly.type
_entity_poly.pdbx_seq_one_letter_code
_entity_poly.pdbx_strand_id
1 'polypeptide(L)'
;MFQTICDSIAHDPDCSGRARRLSLMRRVLDGTLYDALPFEFHEERSSSGEYIPLRRRRPSVRYALSRVVVEDSVALLFSDGHMPAVASADGAVREAMAAILQECRANVVMTEAAIRGSVGSTCILLRILRGRVFLDVLETAWLTPAWEADAPDVLASVTERYKVPGADLVAAGFDVAEPGAVYWFERRWDATDEIWFLPRPVGSPGAPVVDAGRSVRHGLGFVPLVWVRNLPGGEAPDGACTFRAAVETGIEIDYQLSQAGRGLKYSSDPTLLIKEPAGLEGDLVRGAGNALVVSEKGDARLLEIGGTAAAAVLEYVRVLRELALEGV
;
A
#
# COMPACT_ATOMS: atom_id res chain seq x y z
N MET A 1 -7.37 1.40 15.89
CA MET A 1 -7.41 2.67 15.11
C MET A 1 -7.53 2.41 13.62
N PHE A 2 -6.96 1.30 13.13
CA PHE A 2 -7.02 0.86 11.74
C PHE A 2 -8.44 0.87 11.15
N GLN A 3 -9.41 0.22 11.81
CA GLN A 3 -10.78 0.13 11.27
C GLN A 3 -11.41 1.51 11.01
N THR A 4 -11.22 2.47 11.93
CA THR A 4 -11.72 3.83 11.77
C THR A 4 -11.15 4.53 10.54
N ILE A 5 -9.87 4.28 10.21
CA ILE A 5 -9.24 4.81 9.00
C ILE A 5 -9.80 4.08 7.77
N CYS A 6 -9.97 2.75 7.83
CA CYS A 6 -10.57 1.97 6.75
C CYS A 6 -12.00 2.40 6.40
N ASP A 7 -12.77 2.85 7.39
CA ASP A 7 -14.13 3.36 7.20
C ASP A 7 -14.15 4.73 6.50
N SER A 8 -13.05 5.49 6.57
CA SER A 8 -12.90 6.76 5.83
C SER A 8 -12.49 6.58 4.36
N ILE A 9 -11.98 5.40 4.00
CA ILE A 9 -11.57 5.09 2.63
C ILE A 9 -12.81 4.73 1.82
N ALA A 10 -13.03 5.44 0.70
CA ALA A 10 -14.14 5.19 -0.20
C ALA A 10 -14.21 3.71 -0.61
N HIS A 11 -15.39 3.11 -0.44
CA HIS A 11 -15.65 1.74 -0.83
C HIS A 11 -16.42 1.72 -2.13
N ASP A 12 -15.86 1.06 -3.14
CA ASP A 12 -16.60 0.71 -4.34
C ASP A 12 -17.57 -0.46 -4.04
N PRO A 13 -18.90 -0.26 -4.12
CA PRO A 13 -19.89 -1.30 -3.82
C PRO A 13 -19.86 -2.47 -4.80
N ASP A 14 -19.30 -2.29 -6.00
CA ASP A 14 -19.17 -3.38 -6.98
C ASP A 14 -17.92 -4.24 -6.75
N CYS A 15 -17.03 -3.81 -5.85
CA CYS A 15 -15.83 -4.57 -5.50
C CYS A 15 -16.13 -5.63 -4.44
N SER A 16 -15.56 -6.82 -4.62
CA SER A 16 -15.67 -7.88 -3.61
C SER A 16 -15.04 -7.47 -2.27
N GLY A 17 -15.55 -8.04 -1.17
CA GLY A 17 -14.95 -7.85 0.16
C GLY A 17 -13.47 -8.27 0.19
N ARG A 18 -13.11 -9.29 -0.58
CA ARG A 18 -11.72 -9.73 -0.80
C ARG A 18 -10.87 -8.64 -1.45
N ALA A 19 -11.31 -8.06 -2.56
CA ALA A 19 -10.61 -6.97 -3.24
C ALA A 19 -10.39 -5.78 -2.31
N ARG A 20 -11.42 -5.42 -1.53
CA ARG A 20 -11.32 -4.37 -0.49
C ARG A 20 -10.26 -4.71 0.56
N ARG A 21 -10.28 -5.93 1.12
CA ARG A 21 -9.31 -6.38 2.14
C ARG A 21 -7.87 -6.28 1.63
N LEU A 22 -7.61 -6.79 0.42
CA LEU A 22 -6.28 -6.76 -0.19
C LEU A 22 -5.84 -5.32 -0.50
N SER A 23 -6.74 -4.47 -1.03
CA SER A 23 -6.45 -3.06 -1.31
C SER A 23 -6.11 -2.28 -0.02
N LEU A 24 -6.82 -2.53 1.08
CA LEU A 24 -6.52 -1.91 2.37
C LEU A 24 -5.14 -2.31 2.90
N MET A 25 -4.79 -3.60 2.84
CA MET A 25 -3.45 -4.07 3.23
C MET A 25 -2.37 -3.50 2.31
N ARG A 26 -2.64 -3.37 1.01
CA ARG A 26 -1.70 -2.74 0.08
C ARG A 26 -1.45 -1.27 0.40
N ARG A 27 -2.48 -0.52 0.80
CA ARG A 27 -2.32 0.86 1.28
C ARG A 27 -1.47 0.97 2.55
N VAL A 28 -1.53 -0.03 3.44
CA VAL A 28 -0.63 -0.09 4.61
C VAL A 28 0.81 -0.26 4.13
N LEU A 29 1.06 -1.23 3.25
CA LEU A 29 2.39 -1.53 2.72
C LEU A 29 2.99 -0.34 1.95
N ASP A 30 2.18 0.33 1.13
CA ASP A 30 2.61 1.46 0.31
C ASP A 30 2.72 2.77 1.10
N GLY A 31 2.28 2.80 2.37
CA GLY A 31 2.30 4.00 3.20
C GLY A 31 1.24 5.05 2.83
N THR A 32 0.20 4.64 2.10
CA THR A 32 -0.90 5.49 1.59
C THR A 32 -2.21 5.32 2.37
N LEU A 33 -2.19 4.55 3.46
CA LEU A 33 -3.35 4.31 4.33
C LEU A 33 -4.03 5.61 4.79
N TYR A 34 -3.22 6.61 5.16
CA TYR A 34 -3.72 7.86 5.75
C TYR A 34 -4.23 8.87 4.72
N ASP A 35 -4.04 8.65 3.42
CA ASP A 35 -4.33 9.65 2.39
C ASP A 35 -5.84 9.96 2.28
N ALA A 36 -6.70 9.09 2.81
CA ALA A 36 -8.14 9.33 2.91
C ALA A 36 -8.54 10.27 4.08
N LEU A 37 -7.65 10.51 5.04
CA LEU A 37 -7.94 11.43 6.14
C LEU A 37 -7.93 12.88 5.61
N PRO A 38 -8.94 13.71 5.93
CA PRO A 38 -9.10 15.01 5.29
C PRO A 38 -8.16 16.10 5.82
N PHE A 39 -7.67 15.96 7.06
CA PHE A 39 -6.91 17.00 7.74
C PHE A 39 -5.44 16.61 7.90
N GLU A 40 -4.56 17.59 7.82
CA GLU A 40 -3.16 17.45 8.19
C GLU A 40 -2.99 17.35 9.71
N PHE A 41 -1.86 16.79 10.16
CA PHE A 41 -1.61 16.58 11.59
C PHE A 41 -1.78 17.84 12.44
N HIS A 42 -1.37 18.97 11.86
CA HIS A 42 -1.26 20.24 12.56
C HIS A 42 -2.57 21.03 12.67
N GLU A 43 -3.61 20.63 11.92
CA GLU A 43 -4.91 21.29 11.89
C GLU A 43 -5.73 20.89 13.10
N GLU A 44 -5.66 21.69 14.17
CA GLU A 44 -6.39 21.39 15.41
C GLU A 44 -7.86 21.79 15.37
N ARG A 45 -8.19 22.76 14.54
CA ARG A 45 -9.51 23.35 14.45
C ARG A 45 -9.94 23.48 13.00
N SER A 46 -11.24 23.29 12.75
CA SER A 46 -11.85 23.57 11.45
C SER A 46 -11.90 25.07 11.17
N SER A 47 -12.32 25.44 9.96
CA SER A 47 -12.66 26.83 9.61
C SER A 47 -13.77 27.43 10.47
N SER A 48 -14.62 26.60 11.09
CA SER A 48 -15.65 27.01 12.05
C SER A 48 -15.14 27.09 13.51
N GLY A 49 -13.87 26.79 13.76
CA GLY A 49 -13.25 26.86 15.08
C GLY A 49 -13.47 25.62 15.96
N GLU A 50 -14.16 24.59 15.47
CA GLU A 50 -14.41 23.32 16.16
C GLU A 50 -13.16 22.46 16.23
N TYR A 51 -12.93 21.77 17.35
CA TYR A 51 -11.79 20.88 17.51
C TYR A 51 -11.89 19.65 16.60
N ILE A 52 -10.83 19.39 15.84
CA ILE A 52 -10.72 18.22 14.95
C ILE A 52 -10.11 17.06 15.75
N PRO A 53 -10.77 15.91 15.96
CA PRO A 53 -10.16 14.78 16.66
C PRO A 53 -8.92 14.22 15.96
N LEU A 54 -7.92 13.76 16.73
CA LEU A 54 -6.66 13.23 16.21
C LEU A 54 -6.87 12.11 15.16
N ARG A 55 -7.85 11.22 15.38
CA ARG A 55 -8.22 10.13 14.45
C ARG A 55 -8.67 10.59 13.06
N ARG A 56 -8.95 11.87 12.86
CA ARG A 56 -9.33 12.47 11.56
C ARG A 56 -8.16 13.20 10.90
N ARG A 57 -6.98 13.24 11.54
CA ARG A 57 -5.80 13.97 11.07
C ARG A 57 -4.73 12.98 10.64
N ARG A 58 -4.11 13.22 9.49
CA ARG A 58 -2.98 12.43 9.00
C ARG A 58 -1.80 12.57 9.97
N PRO A 59 -1.12 11.48 10.35
CA PRO A 59 0.14 11.60 11.06
C PRO A 59 1.18 12.30 10.15
N SER A 60 1.98 13.19 10.75
CA SER A 60 3.07 13.88 10.03
C SER A 60 4.32 13.03 9.87
N VAL A 61 4.47 11.99 10.69
CA VAL A 61 5.54 10.99 10.61
C VAL A 61 4.91 9.66 10.20
N ARG A 62 5.45 9.01 9.17
CA ARG A 62 5.05 7.68 8.71
C ARG A 62 6.27 6.77 8.75
N TYR A 63 6.34 5.88 9.73
CA TYR A 63 7.50 5.02 10.01
C TYR A 63 7.65 3.87 8.99
N ALA A 64 6.55 3.49 8.33
CA ALA A 64 6.51 2.40 7.34
C ALA A 64 6.95 1.04 7.89
N LEU A 65 6.61 0.72 9.15
CA LEU A 65 6.99 -0.52 9.83
C LEU A 65 6.67 -1.78 9.00
N SER A 66 5.45 -1.86 8.46
CA SER A 66 5.00 -2.99 7.66
C SER A 66 5.87 -3.21 6.42
N ARG A 67 6.37 -2.13 5.80
CA ARG A 67 7.24 -2.22 4.63
C ARG A 67 8.64 -2.72 5.00
N VAL A 68 9.20 -2.22 6.10
CA VAL A 68 10.50 -2.68 6.62
C VAL A 68 10.46 -4.18 6.90
N VAL A 69 9.43 -4.65 7.61
CA VAL A 69 9.26 -6.07 7.93
C VAL A 69 9.19 -6.95 6.67
N VAL A 70 8.46 -6.50 5.65
CA VAL A 70 8.34 -7.23 4.38
C VAL A 70 9.66 -7.22 3.62
N GLU A 71 10.30 -6.07 3.46
CA GLU A 71 11.57 -5.96 2.71
C GLU A 71 12.68 -6.79 3.38
N ASP A 72 12.78 -6.77 4.70
CA ASP A 72 13.74 -7.60 5.46
C ASP A 72 13.46 -9.11 5.25
N SER A 73 12.19 -9.52 5.32
CA SER A 73 11.80 -10.91 5.09
C SER A 73 12.08 -11.37 3.66
N VAL A 74 11.78 -10.53 2.68
CA VAL A 74 12.00 -10.84 1.26
C VAL A 74 13.50 -10.87 0.94
N ALA A 75 14.30 -10.05 1.60
CA ALA A 75 15.74 -10.08 1.42
C ALA A 75 16.33 -11.47 1.73
N LEU A 76 15.83 -12.13 2.78
CA LEU A 76 16.23 -13.50 3.15
C LEU A 76 15.80 -14.57 2.14
N LEU A 77 14.82 -14.29 1.28
CA LEU A 77 14.30 -15.25 0.30
C LEU A 77 15.00 -15.15 -1.06
N PHE A 78 15.22 -13.93 -1.56
CA PHE A 78 15.61 -13.71 -2.96
C PHE A 78 16.78 -12.74 -3.16
N SER A 79 17.41 -12.24 -2.08
CA SER A 79 18.65 -11.46 -2.22
C SER A 79 19.86 -12.35 -2.51
N ASP A 80 21.02 -11.71 -2.64
CA ASP A 80 22.26 -12.37 -3.06
C ASP A 80 22.56 -13.62 -2.23
N GLY A 81 22.94 -14.71 -2.91
CA GLY A 81 23.18 -16.02 -2.31
C GLY A 81 21.94 -16.86 -1.94
N HIS A 82 20.71 -16.33 -2.03
CA HIS A 82 19.48 -17.04 -1.62
C HIS A 82 18.60 -17.50 -2.79
N MET A 83 18.84 -16.98 -4.00
CA MET A 83 18.04 -17.36 -5.19
C MET A 83 18.17 -18.86 -5.47
N PRO A 84 17.05 -19.60 -5.64
CA PRO A 84 17.09 -21.02 -5.95
C PRO A 84 17.86 -21.33 -7.24
N ALA A 85 18.69 -22.36 -7.20
CA ALA A 85 19.39 -22.87 -8.38
C ALA A 85 18.51 -23.88 -9.14
N VAL A 86 18.58 -23.82 -10.48
CA VAL A 86 17.95 -24.85 -11.31
C VAL A 86 18.80 -26.12 -11.28
N ALA A 87 18.21 -27.22 -10.84
CA ALA A 87 18.84 -28.53 -10.84
C ALA A 87 18.21 -29.43 -11.92
N SER A 88 19.03 -30.03 -12.76
CA SER A 88 18.64 -31.05 -13.74
C SER A 88 19.82 -31.99 -13.99
N ALA A 89 19.52 -33.27 -14.17
CA ALA A 89 20.49 -34.28 -14.60
C ALA A 89 20.97 -34.03 -16.04
N ASP A 90 20.11 -33.44 -16.87
CA ASP A 90 20.45 -32.99 -18.22
C ASP A 90 21.08 -31.60 -18.17
N GLY A 91 22.35 -31.52 -18.60
CA GLY A 91 23.10 -30.26 -18.65
C GLY A 91 22.48 -29.23 -19.60
N ALA A 92 21.93 -29.65 -20.75
CA ALA A 92 21.32 -28.75 -21.72
C ALA A 92 20.05 -28.10 -21.16
N VAL A 93 19.22 -28.88 -20.45
CA VAL A 93 18.03 -28.34 -19.76
C VAL A 93 18.43 -27.34 -18.69
N ARG A 94 19.46 -27.66 -17.89
CA ARG A 94 19.95 -26.76 -16.84
C ARG A 94 20.43 -25.43 -17.41
N GLU A 95 21.21 -25.46 -18.48
CA GLU A 95 21.73 -24.27 -19.15
C GLU A 95 20.62 -23.43 -19.79
N ALA A 96 19.69 -24.07 -20.50
CA ALA A 96 18.56 -23.39 -21.12
C ALA A 96 17.66 -22.69 -20.08
N MET A 97 17.33 -23.38 -18.99
CA MET A 97 16.51 -22.80 -17.92
C MET A 97 17.24 -21.67 -17.19
N ALA A 98 18.55 -21.80 -16.94
CA ALA A 98 19.35 -20.72 -16.37
C ALA A 98 19.33 -19.47 -17.27
N ALA A 99 19.47 -19.65 -18.58
CA ALA A 99 19.40 -18.56 -19.56
C ALA A 99 18.02 -17.88 -19.56
N ILE A 100 16.94 -18.66 -19.51
CA ILE A 100 15.56 -18.12 -19.44
C ILE A 100 15.37 -17.31 -18.16
N LEU A 101 15.78 -17.83 -17.00
CA LEU A 101 15.65 -17.11 -15.73
C LEU A 101 16.46 -15.80 -15.71
N GLN A 102 17.65 -15.81 -16.32
CA GLN A 102 18.48 -14.62 -16.47
C GLN A 102 17.83 -13.59 -17.39
N GLU A 103 17.31 -14.01 -18.55
CA GLU A 103 16.63 -13.11 -19.50
C GLU A 103 15.37 -12.48 -18.88
N CYS A 104 14.59 -13.29 -18.16
CA CYS A 104 13.38 -12.84 -17.46
C CYS A 104 13.67 -12.00 -16.22
N ARG A 105 14.94 -11.88 -15.80
CA ARG A 105 15.35 -11.26 -14.54
C ARG A 105 14.56 -11.84 -13.37
N ALA A 106 14.46 -13.17 -13.30
CA ALA A 106 13.58 -13.88 -12.40
C ALA A 106 13.76 -13.48 -10.93
N ASN A 107 14.97 -13.14 -10.50
CA ASN A 107 15.24 -12.63 -9.15
C ASN A 107 14.46 -11.34 -8.84
N VAL A 108 14.39 -10.40 -9.78
CA VAL A 108 13.64 -9.15 -9.63
C VAL A 108 12.14 -9.45 -9.57
N VAL A 109 11.66 -10.31 -10.47
CA VAL A 109 10.26 -10.73 -10.52
C VAL A 109 9.84 -11.43 -9.23
N MET A 110 10.65 -12.34 -8.70
CA MET A 110 10.34 -13.06 -7.45
C MET A 110 10.39 -12.14 -6.23
N THR A 111 11.35 -11.20 -6.19
CA THR A 111 11.41 -10.17 -5.13
C THR A 111 10.15 -9.31 -5.15
N GLU A 112 9.75 -8.83 -6.34
CA GLU A 112 8.54 -8.05 -6.52
C GLU A 112 7.27 -8.84 -6.16
N ALA A 113 7.19 -10.10 -6.59
CA ALA A 113 6.11 -11.03 -6.27
C ALA A 113 5.99 -11.23 -4.76
N ALA A 114 7.10 -11.43 -4.05
CA ALA A 114 7.08 -11.61 -2.60
C ALA A 114 6.66 -10.33 -1.86
N ILE A 115 7.17 -9.16 -2.26
CA ILE A 115 6.77 -7.87 -1.67
C ILE A 115 5.29 -7.61 -1.91
N ARG A 116 4.82 -7.67 -3.16
CA ARG A 116 3.41 -7.43 -3.49
C ARG A 116 2.49 -8.49 -2.89
N GLY A 117 2.96 -9.73 -2.84
CA GLY A 117 2.25 -10.88 -2.29
C GLY A 117 2.09 -10.85 -0.78
N SER A 118 2.92 -10.11 -0.04
CA SER A 118 2.89 -10.01 1.43
C SER A 118 1.54 -9.60 2.03
N VAL A 119 0.66 -8.99 1.22
CA VAL A 119 -0.71 -8.61 1.61
C VAL A 119 -1.69 -9.80 1.64
N GLY A 120 -1.30 -10.95 1.07
CA GLY A 120 -2.04 -12.22 1.13
C GLY A 120 -1.74 -13.13 -0.07
N SER A 121 -1.68 -12.58 -1.27
CA SER A 121 -1.36 -13.34 -2.49
C SER A 121 -0.83 -12.43 -3.60
N THR A 122 -0.16 -13.05 -4.57
CA THR A 122 0.24 -12.41 -5.83
C THR A 122 0.03 -13.41 -6.97
N CYS A 123 0.05 -12.93 -8.20
CA CYS A 123 0.03 -13.79 -9.38
C CYS A 123 1.23 -13.49 -10.28
N ILE A 124 1.86 -14.52 -10.83
CA ILE A 124 2.94 -14.35 -11.82
C ILE A 124 2.41 -14.82 -13.17
N LEU A 125 2.34 -13.92 -14.14
CA LEU A 125 1.90 -14.19 -15.51
C LEU A 125 3.11 -14.51 -16.39
N LEU A 126 3.05 -15.64 -17.10
CA LEU A 126 3.97 -16.04 -18.15
C LEU A 126 3.47 -15.56 -19.51
N ARG A 127 4.33 -14.88 -20.28
CA ARG A 127 4.05 -14.55 -21.67
C ARG A 127 5.20 -14.99 -22.57
N ILE A 128 4.85 -15.53 -23.73
CA ILE A 128 5.83 -15.85 -24.77
C ILE A 128 5.52 -14.97 -25.98
N LEU A 129 6.37 -13.98 -26.22
CA LEU A 129 6.18 -13.01 -27.30
C LEU A 129 7.38 -13.07 -28.24
N ARG A 130 7.13 -13.42 -29.51
CA ARG A 130 8.17 -13.54 -30.55
C ARG A 130 9.35 -14.43 -30.12
N GLY A 131 9.04 -15.55 -29.47
CA GLY A 131 10.04 -16.53 -28.99
C GLY A 131 10.79 -16.14 -27.72
N ARG A 132 10.46 -15.01 -27.10
CA ARG A 132 11.05 -14.56 -25.83
C ARG A 132 10.08 -14.74 -24.67
N VAL A 133 10.62 -15.10 -23.52
CA VAL A 133 9.84 -15.33 -22.30
C VAL A 133 9.80 -14.05 -21.47
N PHE A 134 8.61 -13.72 -20.96
CA PHE A 134 8.37 -12.59 -20.07
C PHE A 134 7.58 -13.08 -18.86
N LEU A 135 7.91 -12.52 -17.69
CA LEU A 135 7.20 -12.76 -16.45
C LEU A 135 6.72 -11.42 -15.90
N ASP A 136 5.44 -11.30 -15.56
CA ASP A 136 4.86 -10.11 -14.96
C ASP A 136 4.19 -10.43 -13.64
N VAL A 137 4.32 -9.54 -12.66
CA VAL A 137 3.67 -9.68 -11.35
C VAL A 137 2.34 -8.92 -11.36
N LEU A 138 1.24 -9.64 -11.20
CA LEU A 138 -0.11 -9.10 -11.15
C LEU A 138 -0.62 -9.03 -9.71
N GLU A 139 -1.37 -7.96 -9.43
CA GLU A 139 -2.06 -7.80 -8.16
C GLU A 139 -3.34 -8.63 -8.13
N THR A 140 -3.50 -9.44 -7.10
CA THR A 140 -4.62 -10.38 -7.01
C THR A 140 -5.93 -9.75 -6.54
N ALA A 141 -5.93 -8.48 -6.15
CA ALA A 141 -7.14 -7.75 -5.74
C ALA A 141 -8.21 -7.74 -6.83
N TRP A 142 -7.78 -7.70 -8.09
CA TRP A 142 -8.65 -7.63 -9.28
C TRP A 142 -8.76 -8.96 -10.00
N LEU A 143 -8.10 -10.01 -9.50
CA LEU A 143 -8.07 -11.34 -10.10
C LEU A 143 -9.01 -12.28 -9.34
N THR A 144 -9.77 -13.07 -10.10
CA THR A 144 -10.63 -14.13 -9.58
C THR A 144 -10.18 -15.46 -10.18
N PRO A 145 -9.55 -16.35 -9.39
CA PRO A 145 -9.17 -17.67 -9.86
C PRO A 145 -10.35 -18.64 -9.83
N ALA A 146 -10.39 -19.54 -10.80
CA ALA A 146 -11.19 -20.75 -10.79
C ALA A 146 -10.24 -21.95 -10.85
N TRP A 147 -10.50 -22.96 -10.02
CA TRP A 147 -9.70 -24.17 -9.92
C TRP A 147 -10.43 -25.34 -10.58
N GLU A 148 -9.68 -26.33 -11.05
CA GLU A 148 -10.25 -27.57 -11.55
C GLU A 148 -10.97 -28.32 -10.42
N ALA A 149 -12.13 -28.91 -10.73
CA ALA A 149 -12.99 -29.53 -9.72
C ALA A 149 -12.38 -30.81 -9.13
N ASP A 150 -11.60 -31.53 -9.92
CA ASP A 150 -10.89 -32.77 -9.57
C ASP A 150 -9.43 -32.54 -9.17
N ALA A 151 -8.90 -31.34 -9.40
CA ALA A 151 -7.54 -30.93 -9.03
C ALA A 151 -7.53 -29.51 -8.42
N PRO A 152 -7.79 -29.37 -7.10
CA PRO A 152 -7.97 -28.06 -6.45
C PRO A 152 -6.71 -27.20 -6.36
N ASP A 153 -5.56 -27.71 -6.79
CA ASP A 153 -4.27 -27.04 -6.91
C ASP A 153 -3.94 -26.64 -8.36
N VAL A 154 -4.81 -26.95 -9.32
CA VAL A 154 -4.66 -26.61 -10.74
C VAL A 154 -5.65 -25.52 -11.13
N LEU A 155 -5.13 -24.42 -11.67
CA LEU A 155 -5.98 -23.33 -12.17
C LEU A 155 -6.70 -23.77 -13.45
N ALA A 156 -8.01 -23.62 -13.46
CA ALA A 156 -8.85 -23.77 -14.65
C ALA A 156 -8.91 -22.46 -15.44
N SER A 157 -9.04 -21.32 -14.74
CA SER A 157 -8.96 -19.99 -15.35
C SER A 157 -8.68 -18.90 -14.31
N VAL A 158 -8.24 -17.74 -14.78
CA VAL A 158 -8.17 -16.51 -13.96
C VAL A 158 -8.85 -15.39 -14.72
N THR A 159 -9.78 -14.68 -14.07
CA THR A 159 -10.43 -13.49 -14.64
C THR A 159 -9.94 -12.23 -13.92
N GLU A 160 -9.37 -11.30 -14.66
CA GLU A 160 -9.06 -9.94 -14.22
C GLU A 160 -10.25 -9.04 -14.50
N ARG A 161 -10.74 -8.31 -13.48
CA ARG A 161 -11.81 -7.33 -13.66
C ARG A 161 -11.69 -6.16 -12.69
N TYR A 162 -11.70 -4.94 -13.22
CA TYR A 162 -11.68 -3.70 -12.44
C TYR A 162 -12.30 -2.53 -13.22
N LYS A 163 -12.56 -1.43 -12.51
CA LYS A 163 -13.12 -0.21 -13.10
C LYS A 163 -12.02 0.71 -13.59
N VAL A 164 -12.22 1.30 -14.77
CA VAL A 164 -11.27 2.19 -15.42
C VAL A 164 -12.02 3.41 -15.99
N PRO A 165 -11.48 4.64 -15.85
CA PRO A 165 -12.00 5.79 -16.56
C PRO A 165 -11.97 5.59 -18.09
N GLY A 166 -13.03 6.02 -18.79
CA GLY A 166 -13.11 5.91 -20.24
C GLY A 166 -11.94 6.62 -20.95
N ALA A 167 -11.48 7.75 -20.41
CA ALA A 167 -10.33 8.49 -20.93
C ALA A 167 -9.05 7.64 -20.98
N ASP A 168 -8.81 6.81 -19.97
CA ASP A 168 -7.64 5.92 -19.91
C ASP A 168 -7.77 4.78 -20.93
N LEU A 169 -9.00 4.29 -21.17
CA LEU A 169 -9.27 3.30 -22.20
C LEU A 169 -9.06 3.86 -23.61
N VAL A 170 -9.48 5.09 -23.88
CA VAL A 170 -9.18 5.79 -25.15
C VAL A 170 -7.68 5.91 -25.34
N ALA A 171 -6.94 6.31 -24.29
CA ALA A 171 -5.48 6.39 -24.34
C ALA A 171 -4.81 5.02 -24.60
N ALA A 172 -5.43 3.92 -24.13
CA ALA A 172 -5.03 2.54 -24.40
C ALA A 172 -5.56 1.98 -25.75
N GLY A 173 -6.14 2.83 -26.59
CA GLY A 173 -6.59 2.50 -27.94
C GLY A 173 -7.89 1.68 -28.00
N PHE A 174 -8.75 1.77 -26.98
CA PHE A 174 -10.10 1.23 -27.04
C PHE A 174 -11.06 2.27 -27.63
N ASP A 175 -12.01 1.80 -28.42
CA ASP A 175 -13.14 2.61 -28.87
C ASP A 175 -14.24 2.59 -27.81
N VAL A 176 -14.42 3.70 -27.10
CA VAL A 176 -15.44 3.85 -26.06
C VAL A 176 -16.29 5.09 -26.35
N ALA A 177 -17.61 4.94 -26.25
CA ALA A 177 -18.56 5.98 -26.63
C ALA A 177 -18.51 7.23 -25.73
N GLU A 178 -18.21 7.07 -24.44
CA GLU A 178 -18.27 8.14 -23.44
C GLU A 178 -16.98 8.20 -22.61
N PRO A 179 -15.93 8.93 -23.06
CA PRO A 179 -14.65 8.99 -22.35
C PRO A 179 -14.73 9.51 -20.89
N GLY A 180 -15.79 10.26 -20.55
CA GLY A 180 -16.03 10.73 -19.18
C GLY A 180 -16.67 9.70 -18.24
N ALA A 181 -17.17 8.57 -18.76
CA ALA A 181 -17.79 7.53 -17.96
C ALA A 181 -16.75 6.54 -17.39
N VAL A 182 -17.18 5.72 -16.43
CA VAL A 182 -16.37 4.62 -15.89
C VAL A 182 -16.79 3.32 -16.53
N TYR A 183 -15.82 2.49 -16.92
CA TYR A 183 -16.02 1.24 -17.63
C TYR A 183 -15.46 0.06 -16.82
N TRP A 184 -16.06 -1.11 -17.01
CA TRP A 184 -15.47 -2.39 -16.66
C TRP A 184 -14.44 -2.78 -17.70
N PHE A 185 -13.21 -2.98 -17.25
CA PHE A 185 -12.18 -3.70 -17.96
C PHE A 185 -12.22 -5.17 -17.54
N GLU A 186 -12.08 -6.08 -18.50
CA GLU A 186 -12.05 -7.53 -18.22
C GLU A 186 -11.12 -8.28 -19.16
N ARG A 187 -10.35 -9.21 -18.58
CA ARG A 187 -9.53 -10.20 -19.28
C ARG A 187 -9.66 -11.54 -18.60
N ARG A 188 -9.55 -12.62 -19.36
CA ARG A 188 -9.54 -13.98 -18.83
C ARG A 188 -8.42 -14.79 -19.47
N TRP A 189 -7.74 -15.59 -18.67
CA TRP A 189 -6.83 -16.61 -19.15
C TRP A 189 -7.35 -17.98 -18.76
N ASP A 190 -7.31 -18.91 -19.70
CA ASP A 190 -7.54 -20.33 -19.45
C ASP A 190 -6.36 -21.16 -20.01
N ALA A 191 -6.52 -22.48 -20.14
CA ALA A 191 -5.47 -23.36 -20.62
C ALA A 191 -5.09 -23.12 -22.10
N THR A 192 -5.95 -22.49 -22.89
CA THR A 192 -5.81 -22.35 -24.33
C THR A 192 -5.77 -20.91 -24.81
N ASP A 193 -6.45 -20.00 -24.12
CA ASP A 193 -6.76 -18.66 -24.62
C ASP A 193 -6.51 -17.56 -23.58
N GLU A 194 -6.00 -16.43 -24.07
CA GLU A 194 -6.10 -15.13 -23.43
C GLU A 194 -7.25 -14.36 -24.10
N ILE A 195 -8.35 -14.22 -23.36
CA ILE A 195 -9.61 -13.66 -23.84
C ILE A 195 -9.73 -12.23 -23.31
N TRP A 196 -9.82 -11.28 -24.24
CA TRP A 196 -10.11 -9.88 -23.96
C TRP A 196 -11.59 -9.61 -24.16
N PHE A 197 -12.15 -8.71 -23.36
CA PHE A 197 -13.54 -8.28 -23.50
C PHE A 197 -13.62 -6.80 -23.86
N LEU A 198 -14.63 -6.42 -24.65
CA LEU A 198 -14.90 -5.03 -24.96
C LEU A 198 -15.26 -4.27 -23.67
N PRO A 199 -14.67 -3.08 -23.43
CA PRO A 199 -15.00 -2.31 -22.25
C PRO A 199 -16.48 -1.95 -22.18
N ARG A 200 -17.06 -2.08 -20.99
CA ARG A 200 -18.49 -1.88 -20.77
C ARG A 200 -18.75 -0.76 -19.76
N PRO A 201 -19.60 0.24 -20.04
CA PRO A 201 -19.97 1.23 -19.02
C PRO A 201 -20.51 0.59 -17.74
N VAL A 202 -20.08 1.06 -16.58
CA VAL A 202 -20.62 0.57 -15.30
C VAL A 202 -22.13 0.84 -15.24
N GLY A 203 -22.91 -0.19 -14.90
CA GLY A 203 -24.38 -0.11 -14.84
C GLY A 203 -25.11 -0.47 -16.13
N SER A 204 -24.41 -0.67 -17.26
CA SER A 204 -25.08 -1.10 -18.49
C SER A 204 -25.48 -2.60 -18.42
N PRO A 205 -26.66 -2.98 -18.91
CA PRO A 205 -27.10 -4.38 -18.92
C PRO A 205 -26.37 -5.20 -19.99
N GLY A 206 -26.27 -6.51 -19.78
CA GLY A 206 -25.71 -7.46 -20.75
C GLY A 206 -24.49 -8.23 -20.26
N ALA A 207 -24.20 -9.33 -20.93
CA ALA A 207 -23.00 -10.14 -20.67
C ALA A 207 -21.76 -9.51 -21.33
N PRO A 208 -20.55 -9.74 -20.78
CA PRO A 208 -19.30 -9.33 -21.42
C PRO A 208 -19.20 -9.85 -22.86
N VAL A 209 -18.81 -8.98 -23.79
CA VAL A 209 -18.63 -9.32 -25.20
C VAL A 209 -17.14 -9.50 -25.47
N VAL A 210 -16.76 -10.62 -26.09
CA VAL A 210 -15.36 -10.92 -26.43
C VAL A 210 -14.86 -9.96 -27.49
N ASP A 211 -13.69 -9.36 -27.25
CA ASP A 211 -12.91 -8.64 -28.24
C ASP A 211 -12.04 -9.65 -29.01
N ALA A 212 -12.56 -10.11 -30.15
CA ALA A 212 -11.87 -11.06 -31.01
C ALA A 212 -10.58 -10.49 -31.63
N GLY A 213 -10.43 -9.17 -31.72
CA GLY A 213 -9.24 -8.53 -32.27
C GLY A 213 -8.06 -8.51 -31.30
N ARG A 214 -8.34 -8.46 -29.99
CA ARG A 214 -7.32 -8.50 -28.92
C ARG A 214 -7.11 -9.88 -28.31
N SER A 215 -8.08 -10.79 -28.41
CA SER A 215 -7.98 -12.15 -27.88
C SER A 215 -6.98 -13.00 -28.65
N VAL A 216 -6.23 -13.85 -27.95
CA VAL A 216 -5.18 -14.70 -28.54
C VAL A 216 -5.28 -16.13 -28.02
N ARG A 217 -5.20 -17.09 -28.93
CA ARG A 217 -5.03 -18.50 -28.58
C ARG A 217 -3.55 -18.83 -28.44
N HIS A 218 -3.10 -19.11 -27.22
CA HIS A 218 -1.71 -19.49 -26.94
C HIS A 218 -1.51 -21.02 -26.91
N GLY A 219 -2.53 -21.80 -26.56
CA GLY A 219 -2.51 -23.26 -26.64
C GLY A 219 -1.46 -23.94 -25.75
N LEU A 220 -1.15 -23.34 -24.59
CA LEU A 220 -0.10 -23.84 -23.70
C LEU A 220 -0.49 -25.13 -22.98
N GLY A 221 -1.79 -25.43 -22.88
CA GLY A 221 -2.32 -26.59 -22.17
C GLY A 221 -2.40 -26.39 -20.66
N PHE A 222 -2.11 -25.18 -20.18
CA PHE A 222 -2.23 -24.76 -18.79
C PHE A 222 -2.48 -23.24 -18.73
N VAL A 223 -3.11 -22.77 -17.66
CA VAL A 223 -3.32 -21.33 -17.43
C VAL A 223 -1.95 -20.67 -17.24
N PRO A 224 -1.57 -19.65 -18.04
CA PRO A 224 -0.23 -19.04 -17.98
C PRO A 224 0.00 -18.19 -16.72
N LEU A 225 -0.71 -18.44 -15.63
CA LEU A 225 -0.60 -17.74 -14.37
C LEU A 225 -0.29 -18.72 -13.26
N VAL A 226 0.63 -18.33 -12.37
CA VAL A 226 0.88 -19.04 -11.11
C VAL A 226 0.34 -18.19 -9.98
N TRP A 227 -0.66 -18.72 -9.27
CA TRP A 227 -1.20 -18.10 -8.07
C TRP A 227 -0.33 -18.44 -6.87
N VAL A 228 0.25 -17.42 -6.23
CA VAL A 228 1.14 -17.59 -5.09
C VAL A 228 0.43 -17.08 -3.84
N ARG A 229 0.13 -18.00 -2.92
CA ARG A 229 -0.35 -17.65 -1.57
C ARG A 229 0.85 -17.27 -0.72
N ASN A 230 0.73 -16.19 0.06
CA ASN A 230 1.83 -15.65 0.84
C ASN A 230 2.23 -16.56 2.02
N LEU A 231 1.36 -16.64 3.02
CA LEU A 231 1.54 -17.49 4.21
C LEU A 231 0.38 -18.50 4.33
N PRO A 232 0.60 -19.65 4.99
CA PRO A 232 -0.49 -20.53 5.39
C PRO A 232 -1.57 -19.79 6.19
N GLY A 233 -2.80 -20.30 6.13
CA GLY A 233 -3.97 -19.65 6.72
C GLY A 233 -4.56 -18.55 5.82
N GLY A 234 -5.20 -17.56 6.44
CA GLY A 234 -5.97 -16.53 5.74
C GLY A 234 -7.28 -17.06 5.15
N GLU A 235 -7.79 -16.34 4.16
CA GLU A 235 -9.05 -16.66 3.48
C GLU A 235 -8.76 -17.04 2.03
N ALA A 236 -9.08 -18.28 1.65
CA ALA A 236 -8.92 -18.76 0.29
C ALA A 236 -9.62 -17.82 -0.72
N PRO A 237 -9.02 -17.52 -1.88
CA PRO A 237 -7.79 -18.11 -2.42
C PRO A 237 -6.48 -17.47 -1.90
N ASP A 238 -6.54 -16.50 -0.99
CA ASP A 238 -5.36 -15.80 -0.48
C ASP A 238 -4.75 -16.49 0.74
N GLY A 239 -3.48 -16.24 1.00
CA GLY A 239 -2.82 -16.59 2.26
C GLY A 239 -3.02 -15.53 3.33
N ALA A 240 -2.42 -15.75 4.51
CA ALA A 240 -2.34 -14.71 5.54
C ALA A 240 -1.39 -13.58 5.12
N CYS A 241 -1.67 -12.36 5.57
CA CYS A 241 -0.81 -11.19 5.35
C CYS A 241 0.35 -11.18 6.36
N THR A 242 1.57 -10.97 5.88
CA THR A 242 2.81 -11.03 6.69
C THR A 242 2.76 -10.08 7.87
N PHE A 243 2.39 -8.82 7.63
CA PHE A 243 2.52 -7.75 8.63
C PHE A 243 1.20 -7.43 9.33
N ARG A 244 0.15 -8.26 9.17
CA ARG A 244 -1.20 -7.92 9.67
C ARG A 244 -1.21 -7.65 11.19
N ALA A 245 -0.46 -8.43 11.96
CA ALA A 245 -0.35 -8.28 13.40
C ALA A 245 0.26 -6.93 13.82
N ALA A 246 1.22 -6.42 13.05
CA ALA A 246 1.94 -5.18 13.32
C ALA A 246 1.17 -3.90 12.93
N VAL A 247 0.05 -3.99 12.19
CA VAL A 247 -0.63 -2.80 11.62
C VAL A 247 -1.10 -1.82 12.69
N GLU A 248 -1.78 -2.30 13.74
CA GLU A 248 -2.30 -1.39 14.78
C GLU A 248 -1.17 -0.72 15.56
N THR A 249 -0.11 -1.48 15.88
CA THR A 249 1.08 -0.96 16.54
C THR A 249 1.84 0.04 15.66
N GLY A 250 1.94 -0.23 14.36
CA GLY A 250 2.54 0.70 13.39
C GLY A 250 1.78 2.02 13.32
N ILE A 251 0.44 1.98 13.35
CA ILE A 251 -0.38 3.19 13.40
C ILE A 251 -0.10 3.98 14.69
N GLU A 252 -0.05 3.29 15.84
CA GLU A 252 0.27 3.95 17.11
C GLU A 252 1.66 4.63 17.07
N ILE A 253 2.67 3.95 16.53
CA ILE A 253 4.02 4.51 16.34
C ILE A 253 3.97 5.80 15.51
N ASP A 254 3.24 5.79 14.38
CA ASP A 254 3.12 6.96 13.50
C ASP A 254 2.52 8.18 14.24
N TYR A 255 1.47 7.96 15.04
CA TYR A 255 0.85 9.03 15.83
C TYR A 255 1.73 9.51 16.98
N GLN A 256 2.38 8.60 17.72
CA GLN A 256 3.27 8.97 18.82
C GLN A 256 4.47 9.77 18.34
N LEU A 257 5.11 9.36 17.25
CA LEU A 257 6.20 10.10 16.62
C LEU A 257 5.74 11.47 16.10
N SER A 258 4.53 11.54 15.54
CA SER A 258 3.95 12.81 15.10
C SER A 258 3.70 13.77 16.26
N GLN A 259 3.18 13.27 17.39
CA GLN A 259 2.99 14.06 18.61
C GLN A 259 4.32 14.52 19.20
N ALA A 260 5.33 13.64 19.27
CA ALA A 260 6.67 14.00 19.74
C ALA A 260 7.30 15.08 18.86
N GLY A 261 7.25 14.91 17.52
CA GLY A 261 7.77 15.90 16.57
C GLY A 261 7.06 17.25 16.69
N ARG A 262 5.74 17.24 16.90
CA ARG A 262 4.96 18.47 17.17
C ARG A 262 5.39 19.11 18.49
N GLY A 263 5.44 18.34 19.58
CA GLY A 263 5.83 18.83 20.91
C GLY A 263 7.21 19.47 20.89
N LEU A 264 8.17 18.85 20.21
CA LEU A 264 9.52 19.40 20.03
C LEU A 264 9.49 20.72 19.23
N LYS A 265 8.77 20.79 18.11
CA LYS A 265 8.65 22.03 17.32
C LYS A 265 8.09 23.19 18.15
N TYR A 266 7.02 22.97 18.92
CA TYR A 266 6.46 24.00 19.80
C TYR A 266 7.39 24.37 20.95
N SER A 267 8.14 23.40 21.49
CA SER A 267 9.09 23.68 22.58
C SER A 267 10.33 24.42 22.11
N SER A 268 10.73 24.21 20.84
CA SER A 268 11.82 24.93 20.19
C SER A 268 11.42 26.32 19.68
N ASP A 269 10.13 26.67 19.74
CA ASP A 269 9.61 28.01 19.45
C ASP A 269 9.06 28.65 20.74
N PRO A 270 9.95 29.19 21.59
CA PRO A 270 9.61 29.56 22.96
C PRO A 270 8.54 30.64 22.99
N THR A 271 7.43 30.34 23.67
CA THR A 271 6.37 31.32 23.89
C THR A 271 6.72 32.19 25.08
N LEU A 272 6.76 33.49 24.84
CA LEU A 272 6.96 34.48 25.89
C LEU A 272 5.70 34.64 26.74
N LEU A 273 5.83 34.40 28.04
CA LEU A 273 4.83 34.75 29.04
C LEU A 273 5.20 36.09 29.69
N ILE A 274 4.34 37.10 29.55
CA ILE A 274 4.46 38.40 30.24
C ILE A 274 3.40 38.47 31.32
N LYS A 275 3.81 38.60 32.59
CA LYS A 275 2.90 39.03 33.66
C LYS A 275 2.96 40.56 33.77
N GLU A 276 1.80 41.20 33.52
CA GLU A 276 1.56 42.66 33.47
C GLU A 276 2.22 43.40 32.30
N PRO A 277 1.51 43.65 31.17
CA PRO A 277 2.06 44.49 30.12
C PRO A 277 2.15 45.94 30.61
N ALA A 278 3.36 46.47 30.73
CA ALA A 278 3.55 47.90 30.92
C ALA A 278 3.14 48.62 29.63
N GLY A 279 2.10 49.45 29.73
CA GLY A 279 1.55 50.36 28.72
C GLY A 279 2.41 50.64 27.48
N LEU A 280 2.39 49.73 26.51
CA LEU A 280 2.94 49.93 25.18
C LEU A 280 1.77 49.90 24.20
N GLU A 281 1.33 51.08 23.75
CA GLU A 281 0.57 51.23 22.52
C GLU A 281 1.50 50.91 21.34
N GLY A 282 1.43 49.68 20.85
CA GLY A 282 2.17 49.21 19.67
C GLY A 282 2.17 47.69 19.56
N ASP A 283 2.07 47.18 18.32
CA ASP A 283 2.05 45.74 18.04
C ASP A 283 3.33 45.06 18.54
N LEU A 284 3.17 44.22 19.56
CA LEU A 284 4.23 43.43 20.16
C LEU A 284 4.66 42.33 19.18
N VAL A 285 5.80 42.52 18.50
CA VAL A 285 6.36 41.52 17.59
C VAL A 285 7.00 40.39 18.40
N ARG A 286 6.29 39.25 18.47
CA ARG A 286 6.73 38.02 19.15
C ARG A 286 7.71 37.23 18.27
N GLY A 287 8.83 36.77 18.85
CA GLY A 287 9.77 35.86 18.20
C GLY A 287 11.10 35.71 18.95
N ALA A 288 11.81 34.61 18.69
CA ALA A 288 13.05 34.21 19.37
C ALA A 288 14.25 35.18 19.23
N GLY A 289 14.10 36.29 18.49
CA GLY A 289 15.17 37.27 18.21
C GLY A 289 14.95 38.67 18.80
N ASN A 290 13.85 38.92 19.52
CA ASN A 290 13.52 40.26 20.02
C ASN A 290 13.62 40.33 21.55
N ALA A 291 14.47 41.22 22.07
CA ALA A 291 14.55 41.52 23.50
C ALA A 291 13.33 42.35 23.93
N LEU A 292 12.62 41.91 24.97
CA LEU A 292 11.45 42.60 25.49
C LEU A 292 11.74 43.20 26.85
N VAL A 293 11.45 44.50 26.97
CA VAL A 293 11.68 45.29 28.17
C VAL A 293 10.47 45.11 29.10
N VAL A 294 10.68 44.47 30.24
CA VAL A 294 9.67 44.37 31.31
C VAL A 294 9.81 45.53 32.31
N SER A 295 8.72 45.87 33.01
CA SER A 295 8.76 46.86 34.09
C SER A 295 9.52 46.34 35.31
N GLU A 296 9.83 47.22 36.27
CA GLU A 296 10.57 46.90 37.51
C GLU A 296 9.89 45.80 38.37
N LYS A 297 8.59 45.55 38.16
CA LYS A 297 7.82 44.46 38.80
C LYS A 297 7.39 43.35 37.83
N GLY A 298 7.72 43.47 36.54
CA GLY A 298 7.32 42.52 35.50
C GLY A 298 8.19 41.26 35.53
N ASP A 299 7.56 40.09 35.38
CA ASP A 299 8.23 38.80 35.23
C ASP A 299 8.03 38.31 33.79
N ALA A 300 9.15 38.13 33.07
CA ALA A 300 9.17 37.48 31.76
C ALA A 300 9.83 36.12 31.93
N ARG A 301 9.07 35.07 31.62
CA ARG A 301 9.58 33.70 31.59
C ARG A 301 9.35 33.11 30.21
N LEU A 302 10.38 32.48 29.67
CA LEU A 302 10.23 31.58 28.55
C LEU A 302 9.63 30.29 29.08
N LEU A 303 8.48 29.90 28.54
CA LEU A 303 7.88 28.60 28.83
C LEU A 303 8.55 27.56 27.93
N GLU A 304 9.57 26.90 28.46
CA GLU A 304 10.19 25.74 27.84
C GLU A 304 9.67 24.46 28.51
N ILE A 305 9.36 23.43 27.71
CA ILE A 305 9.10 22.07 28.21
C ILE A 305 10.43 21.35 28.39
N GLY A 306 10.59 20.62 29.48
CA GLY A 306 11.74 19.74 29.71
C GLY A 306 11.78 18.57 28.73
N GLY A 307 12.95 18.30 28.14
CA GLY A 307 13.16 17.25 27.13
C GLY A 307 12.91 15.80 27.58
N THR A 308 12.56 15.59 28.85
CA THR A 308 12.22 14.27 29.43
C THR A 308 10.99 13.65 28.78
N ALA A 309 10.01 14.46 28.36
CA ALA A 309 8.80 13.97 27.69
C ALA A 309 9.11 13.36 26.31
N ALA A 310 10.01 13.98 25.53
CA ALA A 310 10.41 13.46 24.22
C ALA A 310 11.17 12.13 24.36
N ALA A 311 12.07 12.03 25.35
CA ALA A 311 12.78 10.78 25.64
C ALA A 311 11.81 9.63 26.00
N ALA A 312 10.79 9.91 26.81
CA ALA A 312 9.78 8.91 27.18
C ALA A 312 8.98 8.40 25.96
N VAL A 313 8.61 9.28 25.03
CA VAL A 313 7.90 8.86 23.80
C VAL A 313 8.79 8.02 22.90
N LEU A 314 10.08 8.36 22.74
CA LEU A 314 11.01 7.55 21.96
C LEU A 314 11.20 6.16 22.55
N GLU A 315 11.27 6.05 23.88
CA GLU A 315 11.36 4.76 24.55
C GLU A 315 10.08 3.94 24.38
N TYR A 316 8.91 4.57 24.51
CA TYR A 316 7.63 3.90 24.23
C TYR A 316 7.55 3.38 22.78
N VAL A 317 7.99 4.18 21.81
CA VAL A 317 8.03 3.78 20.39
C VAL A 317 8.99 2.59 20.16
N ARG A 318 10.11 2.51 20.88
CA ARG A 318 11.01 1.35 20.81
C ARG A 318 10.32 0.08 21.29
N VAL A 319 9.65 0.13 22.45
CA VAL A 319 8.88 -1.00 22.99
C VAL A 319 7.78 -1.42 22.02
N LEU A 320 7.03 -0.47 21.44
CA LEU A 320 6.01 -0.77 20.44
C LEU A 320 6.62 -1.46 19.21
N ARG A 321 7.78 -1.01 18.74
CA ARG A 321 8.47 -1.64 17.62
C ARG A 321 8.89 -3.07 17.96
N GLU A 322 9.44 -3.32 19.14
CA GLU A 322 9.79 -4.66 19.60
C GLU A 322 8.58 -5.58 19.64
N LEU A 323 7.49 -5.15 20.29
CA LEU A 323 6.22 -5.91 20.34
C LEU A 323 5.66 -6.23 18.95
N ALA A 324 5.78 -5.30 18.01
CA ALA A 324 5.32 -5.51 16.65
C ALA A 324 6.18 -6.51 15.87
N LEU A 325 7.50 -6.52 16.10
CA LEU A 325 8.43 -7.44 15.46
C LEU A 325 8.36 -8.85 16.06
N GLU A 326 8.11 -8.98 17.36
CA GLU A 326 7.86 -10.29 18.00
C GLU A 326 6.56 -10.94 17.54
N GLY A 327 5.61 -10.14 17.05
CA GLY A 327 4.30 -10.60 16.60
C GLY A 327 4.21 -10.98 15.13
N VAL A 328 5.28 -10.84 14.34
CA VAL A 328 5.33 -11.18 12.90
C VAL A 328 6.20 -12.41 12.66
#